data_AF-A0A3M8EJF9-F1
#
_entry.id   AF-A0A3M8EJF9-F1
#
_cell.length_a   1.000
_cell.length_b   1.000
_cell.length_c   1.000
_cell.angle_alpha   90.00
_cell.angle_beta   90.00
_cell.angle_gamma   90.00
#
_symmetry.space_group_name_H-M   'P 1'
#
loop_
_entity.id
_entity.type
_entity.pdbx_description
1 polymer ?
#
loop_
_entity_poly.entity_id
_entity_poly.type
_entity_poly.pdbx_seq_one_letter_code
_entity_poly.pdbx_strand_id
1 'polypeptide(L)'
;MANGRKSAKFKSTVVLELLRGESAEELSRKYGITMAELSAWRDEFIENGTQGFKKNPDESKLAKAERRIGQLEMELDLVKKKNALFAKLRKG
;
A
#
# COMPACT_ATOMS: atom_id res chain seq x y z
N MET A 1 -1.02 -31.74 -3.77
CA MET A 1 -2.26 -31.30 -4.45
C MET A 1 -2.03 -29.88 -4.94
N ALA A 2 -2.29 -29.60 -6.22
CA ALA A 2 -1.98 -28.32 -6.84
C ALA A 2 -2.91 -27.22 -6.32
N ASN A 3 -2.35 -26.28 -5.57
CA ASN A 3 -3.06 -25.11 -5.04
C ASN A 3 -3.24 -24.11 -6.20
N GLY A 4 -4.30 -24.28 -6.99
CA GLY A 4 -4.66 -23.35 -8.06
C GLY A 4 -4.80 -21.95 -7.47
N ARG A 5 -3.90 -21.03 -7.87
CA ARG A 5 -3.79 -19.70 -7.26
C ARG A 5 -5.06 -18.90 -7.52
N LYS A 6 -5.97 -18.86 -6.54
CA LYS A 6 -7.17 -18.01 -6.59
C LYS A 6 -6.78 -16.55 -6.37
N SER A 7 -7.51 -15.64 -7.02
CA SER A 7 -7.23 -14.20 -6.93
C SER A 7 -7.46 -13.67 -5.52
N ALA A 8 -6.72 -12.62 -5.13
CA ALA A 8 -6.88 -11.97 -3.84
C ALA A 8 -8.33 -11.47 -3.64
N LYS A 9 -8.93 -10.88 -4.69
CA LYS A 9 -10.32 -10.41 -4.67
C LYS A 9 -11.30 -11.54 -4.35
N PHE A 10 -11.12 -12.70 -4.97
CA PHE A 10 -11.98 -13.86 -4.71
C PHE A 10 -11.83 -14.34 -3.26
N LYS A 11 -10.59 -14.53 -2.79
CA LYS A 11 -10.34 -14.93 -1.39
C LYS A 11 -11.00 -13.97 -0.40
N SER A 12 -10.86 -12.67 -0.61
CA SER A 12 -11.47 -11.64 0.25
C SER A 12 -12.99 -11.72 0.25
N THR A 13 -13.64 -11.90 -0.90
CA THR A 13 -15.11 -12.06 -0.96
C THR A 13 -15.57 -13.24 -0.10
N VAL A 14 -14.95 -14.41 -0.28
CA VAL A 14 -15.34 -15.63 0.44
C VAL A 14 -15.10 -15.49 1.95
N VAL A 15 -13.97 -14.90 2.35
CA VAL A 15 -13.67 -14.65 3.77
C VAL A 15 -14.66 -13.65 4.39
N LEU A 16 -15.07 -12.62 3.64
CA LEU A 16 -16.06 -11.66 4.14
C LEU A 16 -17.45 -12.29 4.31
N GLU A 17 -17.86 -13.20 3.41
CA GLU A 17 -19.09 -14.00 3.59
C GLU A 17 -19.02 -14.86 4.86
N LEU A 18 -17.89 -15.52 5.10
CA LEU A 18 -17.66 -16.29 6.34
C LEU A 18 -17.75 -15.39 7.59
N LEU A 19 -17.11 -14.22 7.58
CA LEU A 19 -17.10 -13.30 8.73
C LEU A 19 -18.48 -12.64 8.98
N ARG A 20 -19.38 -12.64 7.99
CA ARG A 20 -20.78 -12.22 8.13
C ARG A 20 -21.68 -13.31 8.73
N GLY A 21 -21.17 -14.53 8.89
CA GLY A 21 -21.86 -15.64 9.54
C GLY A 21 -22.36 -16.74 8.60
N GLU A 22 -21.99 -16.73 7.30
CA GLU A 22 -22.28 -17.86 6.42
C GLU A 22 -21.51 -19.12 6.85
N SER A 23 -22.10 -20.31 6.66
CA SER A 23 -21.47 -21.57 7.07
C SER A 23 -20.21 -21.85 6.23
N ALA A 24 -19.14 -22.25 6.91
CA ALA A 24 -17.92 -22.71 6.26
C ALA A 24 -18.15 -23.93 5.34
N GLU A 25 -19.08 -24.83 5.68
CA GLU A 25 -19.42 -25.97 4.83
C GLU A 25 -20.19 -25.52 3.58
N GLU A 26 -21.14 -24.59 3.72
CA GLU A 26 -21.90 -24.05 2.59
C GLU A 26 -20.97 -23.31 1.62
N LEU A 27 -20.09 -22.46 2.14
CA LEU A 27 -19.08 -21.74 1.36
C LEU A 27 -18.11 -22.70 0.67
N SER A 28 -17.66 -23.75 1.37
CA SER A 28 -16.79 -24.78 0.82
C SER A 28 -17.42 -25.45 -0.41
N ARG A 29 -18.70 -25.85 -0.31
CA ARG A 29 -19.44 -26.46 -1.43
C ARG A 29 -19.73 -25.48 -2.56
N LYS A 30 -20.22 -24.28 -2.22
CA LYS A 30 -20.59 -23.21 -3.17
C LYS A 30 -19.41 -22.82 -4.07
N TYR A 31 -18.23 -22.71 -3.48
CA TYR A 31 -17.03 -22.21 -4.16
C TYR A 31 -16.05 -23.30 -4.58
N GLY A 32 -16.33 -24.58 -4.28
CA GLY A 32 -15.44 -25.69 -4.59
C GLY A 32 -14.07 -25.57 -3.91
N ILE A 33 -14.06 -25.09 -2.67
CA ILE A 33 -12.83 -24.90 -1.88
C ILE A 33 -12.88 -25.79 -0.64
N THR A 34 -11.72 -26.17 -0.12
CA THR A 34 -11.67 -26.92 1.14
C THR A 34 -11.89 -25.98 2.34
N MET A 35 -12.42 -26.53 3.44
CA MET A 35 -12.50 -25.79 4.72
C MET A 35 -11.11 -25.37 5.23
N ALA A 36 -10.07 -26.15 4.90
CA ALA A 36 -8.68 -25.82 5.23
C ALA A 36 -8.18 -24.59 4.46
N GLU A 37 -8.45 -24.51 3.15
CA GLU A 37 -8.16 -23.29 2.36
C GLU A 37 -8.91 -22.08 2.91
N LEU A 38 -10.19 -22.24 3.23
CA LEU A 38 -11.02 -21.16 3.76
C LEU A 38 -10.50 -20.66 5.12
N SER A 39 -10.12 -21.57 6.01
CA SER A 39 -9.55 -21.22 7.31
C SER A 39 -8.22 -20.50 7.17
N ALA A 40 -7.34 -21.01 6.29
CA ALA A 40 -6.06 -20.36 6.00
C ALA A 40 -6.24 -18.93 5.46
N TRP A 41 -7.19 -18.71 4.55
CA TRP A 41 -7.46 -17.36 4.02
C TRP A 41 -8.08 -16.44 5.06
N ARG A 42 -8.94 -16.95 5.95
CA ARG A 42 -9.50 -16.16 7.06
C ARG A 42 -8.38 -15.66 7.96
N ASP A 43 -7.46 -16.54 8.35
CA ASP A 43 -6.37 -16.20 9.24
C ASP A 43 -5.41 -15.20 8.57
N GLU A 44 -5.05 -15.43 7.29
CA GLU A 44 -4.27 -14.49 6.47
C GLU A 44 -4.95 -13.11 6.34
N PHE A 45 -6.28 -13.09 6.15
CA PHE A 45 -7.05 -11.85 6.01
C PHE A 45 -7.13 -11.06 7.32
N ILE A 46 -7.33 -11.74 8.45
CA ILE A 46 -7.38 -11.08 9.77
C ILE A 46 -5.99 -10.53 10.11
N GLU A 47 -4.94 -11.32 9.95
CA GLU A 47 -3.56 -10.89 10.24
C GLU A 47 -3.18 -9.65 9.41
N ASN A 48 -3.36 -9.70 8.09
CA ASN A 48 -3.03 -8.58 7.21
C ASN A 48 -4.00 -7.40 7.36
N GLY A 49 -5.28 -7.68 7.66
CA GLY A 49 -6.29 -6.64 7.92
C GLY A 49 -5.90 -5.74 9.10
N THR A 50 -5.31 -6.31 10.16
CA THR A 50 -4.81 -5.52 11.30
C THR A 50 -3.70 -4.56 10.89
N GLN A 51 -2.86 -4.93 9.92
CA GLN A 51 -1.80 -4.06 9.40
C GLN A 51 -2.38 -2.89 8.60
N GLY A 52 -3.48 -3.11 7.87
CA GLY A 52 -4.19 -2.05 7.14
C GLY A 52 -4.75 -0.94 8.04
N PHE A 53 -5.02 -1.22 9.31
CA PHE A 53 -5.45 -0.20 10.27
C PHE A 53 -4.29 0.61 10.87
N LYS A 54 -3.03 0.16 10.72
CA LYS A 54 -1.88 0.90 11.23
C LYS A 54 -1.58 2.06 10.29
N LYS A 55 -1.37 3.26 10.86
CA LYS A 55 -0.83 4.40 10.10
C LYS A 55 0.55 4.02 9.60
N ASN A 56 0.77 4.06 8.28
CA ASN A 56 2.04 3.76 7.66
C ASN A 56 3.06 4.89 7.97
N PRO A 57 4.06 4.66 8.86
CA PRO A 57 5.03 5.68 9.21
C PRO A 57 5.92 6.04 8.01
N ASP A 58 6.06 5.15 7.05
CA ASP A 58 6.92 5.33 5.88
C ASP A 58 6.29 6.24 4.83
N GLU A 59 4.95 6.24 4.69
CA GLU A 59 4.23 7.27 3.92
C GLU A 59 4.48 8.67 4.48
N SER A 60 4.53 8.81 5.80
CA SER A 60 4.86 10.09 6.44
C SER A 60 6.30 10.52 6.18
N LYS A 61 7.25 9.57 6.18
CA LYS A 61 8.66 9.85 5.85
C LYS A 61 8.83 10.23 4.39
N LEU A 62 8.16 9.54 3.47
CA LEU A 62 8.18 9.84 2.04
C LEU A 62 7.66 11.25 1.78
N ALA A 63 6.49 11.60 2.32
CA ALA A 63 5.92 12.93 2.18
C ALA A 63 6.83 14.03 2.76
N LYS A 64 7.55 13.75 3.86
CA LYS A 64 8.55 14.68 4.42
C LYS A 64 9.77 14.83 3.51
N ALA A 65 10.26 13.73 2.95
CA ALA A 65 11.39 13.73 2.03
C ALA A 65 11.06 14.50 0.74
N GLU A 66 9.89 14.24 0.14
CA GLU A 66 9.41 14.95 -1.05
C GLU A 66 9.29 16.45 -0.81
N ARG A 67 8.73 16.87 0.33
CA ARG A 67 8.69 18.29 0.72
C ARG A 67 10.08 18.89 0.84
N ARG A 68 11.03 18.17 1.44
CA ARG A 68 12.40 18.66 1.60
C ARG A 68 13.12 18.78 0.25
N ILE A 69 12.90 17.84 -0.66
CA ILE A 69 13.43 17.90 -2.02
C ILE A 69 12.91 19.17 -2.72
N GLY A 70 11.60 19.40 -2.71
CA GLY A 70 11.02 20.60 -3.34
C GLY A 70 11.55 21.92 -2.75
N GLN A 71 11.77 21.99 -1.43
CA GLN A 71 12.41 23.15 -0.79
C GLN A 71 13.83 23.37 -1.30
N LEU A 72 14.63 22.29 -1.35
CA LEU A 72 16.02 22.36 -1.80
C LEU A 72 16.13 22.75 -3.29
N GLU A 73 15.21 22.29 -4.13
CA GLU A 73 15.13 22.69 -5.54
C GLU A 73 14.88 24.19 -5.68
N MET A 74 13.93 24.74 -4.91
CA MET A 74 13.65 26.18 -4.91
C MET A 74 14.86 27.00 -4.43
N GLU A 75 15.49 26.59 -3.33
CA GLU A 75 16.70 27.23 -2.80
C GLU A 75 17.83 27.24 -3.84
N LEU A 76 18.04 26.10 -4.51
CA LEU A 76 19.07 25.94 -5.53
C LEU A 76 18.81 26.83 -6.75
N ASP A 77 17.55 26.96 -7.18
CA ASP A 77 17.15 27.87 -8.26
C ASP A 77 17.38 29.34 -7.91
N LEU A 78 17.09 29.75 -6.67
CA LEU A 78 17.38 31.10 -6.20
C LEU A 78 18.88 31.38 -6.18
N VAL A 79 19.70 30.44 -5.72
CA VAL A 79 21.17 30.55 -5.73
C VAL A 79 21.70 30.67 -7.15
N LYS A 80 21.21 29.85 -8.08
CA LYS A 80 21.59 29.93 -9.51
C LYS A 80 21.25 31.30 -10.10
N LYS A 81 20.04 31.81 -9.85
CA LYS A 81 19.60 33.15 -10.32
C LYS A 81 20.49 34.26 -9.73
N LYS A 82 20.79 34.20 -8.43
CA LYS A 82 21.70 35.12 -7.75
C LYS A 82 23.08 35.11 -8.43
N ASN A 83 23.67 33.94 -8.63
CA ASN A 83 24.99 33.81 -9.24
C ASN A 83 25.02 34.36 -10.68
N ALA A 84 23.96 34.09 -11.46
CA ALA A 84 23.83 34.63 -12.82
C ALA A 84 23.75 36.17 -12.83
N LEU A 85 23.05 36.77 -11.86
CA LEU A 85 22.99 38.23 -11.70
C LEU A 85 24.37 38.81 -11.38
N PHE A 86 25.10 38.23 -10.42
CA PHE A 86 26.46 38.66 -10.09
C PHE A 86 27.44 38.54 -11.26
N ALA A 87 27.32 37.47 -12.05
CA ALA A 87 28.15 37.29 -13.25
C ALA A 87 27.86 38.36 -14.31
N LYS A 88 26.62 38.83 -14.43
CA LYS A 88 26.27 39.96 -15.32
C LYS A 88 26.83 41.28 -14.82
N LEU A 89 26.71 41.54 -13.51
CA LEU A 89 27.21 42.77 -12.88
C LEU A 89 28.74 42.90 -12.92
N ARG A 90 29.49 41.79 -12.96
CA ARG A 90 30.96 41.80 -13.12
C ARG A 90 31.44 42.03 -14.55
N LYS A 91 30.56 41.96 -15.54
CA LYS A 91 30.89 42.09 -16.98
C LYS A 91 30.48 43.44 -17.58
N GLY A 92 29.74 44.26 -16.85
CA GLY A 92 29.45 45.66 -17.18
C GLY A 92 30.32 46.58 -16.34
#